data_AF-W2T3X3-F1
#
_entry.id   AF-W2T3X3-F1
#
_cell.length_a   1.000
_cell.length_b   1.000
_cell.length_c   1.000
_cell.angle_alpha   90.00
_cell.angle_beta   90.00
_cell.angle_gamma   90.00
#
_symmetry.space_group_name_H-M   'P 1'
#
loop_
_entity.id
_entity.type
_entity.pdbx_description
1 polymer ?
#
loop_
_entity_poly.entity_id
_entity_poly.type
_entity_poly.pdbx_seq_one_letter_code
_entity_poly.pdbx_strand_id
1 'polypeptide(L)'
;MNSTLFQQLKTQRDKIKQFIRRKEKCMERERELARQLIKEGRKDRALLLLKKKRYQENVIEQTLRQLDNIDRMVHDLEFAEIQQRVVEGLRQGNDALKKMNTIFDIDEIEKLMEETKEAAEYQEASLPHFPGFFP
;
A
#
# COMPACT_ATOMS: atom_id res chain seq x y z
N MET A 1 7.44 -6.24 -8.90
CA MET A 1 6.61 -5.53 -9.89
C MET A 1 6.07 -4.20 -9.39
N ASN A 2 5.53 -4.09 -8.16
CA ASN A 2 4.97 -2.83 -7.66
C ASN A 2 6.01 -1.71 -7.48
N SER A 3 7.21 -2.04 -6.97
CA SER A 3 8.29 -1.05 -6.79
C SER A 3 8.76 -0.42 -8.11
N THR A 4 8.84 -1.21 -9.19
CA THR A 4 9.23 -0.69 -10.52
C THR A 4 8.17 0.22 -11.13
N LEU A 5 6.89 -0.13 -11.00
CA LEU A 5 5.76 0.71 -11.48
C LEU A 5 5.70 2.04 -10.71
N PHE A 6 5.90 1.97 -9.40
CA PHE A 6 5.92 3.13 -8.52
C PHE A 6 7.06 4.11 -8.87
N GLN A 7 8.26 3.61 -9.17
CA GLN A 7 9.37 4.44 -9.63
C GLN A 7 9.09 5.09 -11.00
N GLN A 8 8.43 4.38 -11.91
CA GLN A 8 8.01 4.92 -13.20
C GLN A 8 7.02 6.06 -13.04
N LEU A 9 6.01 5.91 -12.18
CA LEU A 9 5.02 6.96 -11.90
C LEU A 9 5.65 8.20 -11.28
N LYS A 10 6.56 8.03 -10.31
CA LYS A 10 7.33 9.15 -9.72
C LYS A 10 8.17 9.88 -10.77
N THR A 11 8.83 9.14 -11.65
CA THR A 11 9.60 9.72 -12.76
C THR A 11 8.69 10.51 -13.71
N GLN A 12 7.52 9.99 -14.04
CA GLN A 12 6.55 10.65 -14.92
C GLN A 12 6.00 11.94 -14.29
N ARG A 13 5.65 11.90 -13.01
CA ARG A 13 5.26 13.07 -12.21
C ARG A 13 6.32 14.16 -12.27
N ASP A 14 7.58 13.81 -12.04
CA ASP A 14 8.68 14.78 -12.01
C ASP A 14 8.94 15.39 -13.40
N LYS A 15 8.82 14.58 -14.47
CA LYS A 15 8.87 15.08 -15.85
C LYS A 15 7.74 16.07 -16.16
N ILE A 16 6.52 15.79 -15.70
CA ILE A 16 5.37 16.69 -15.86
C ILE A 16 5.61 18.00 -15.12
N LYS A 17 6.07 17.95 -13.86
CA LYS A 17 6.42 19.15 -13.10
C LYS A 17 7.49 19.99 -13.81
N GLN A 18 8.51 19.35 -14.39
CA GLN A 18 9.51 20.06 -15.19
C GLN A 18 8.92 20.68 -16.46
N PHE A 19 8.02 19.98 -17.15
CA PHE A 19 7.36 20.49 -18.35
C PHE A 19 6.53 21.74 -18.05
N ILE A 20 5.73 21.72 -16.97
CA ILE A 20 4.94 22.87 -16.51
C ILE A 20 5.85 24.07 -16.24
N ARG A 21 6.91 23.90 -15.44
CA ARG A 21 7.86 24.98 -15.12
C ARG A 21 8.50 25.60 -16.36
N ARG A 22 8.89 24.76 -17.35
CA ARG A 22 9.48 25.24 -18.61
C ARG A 22 8.46 26.05 -19.42
N LYS A 23 7.18 25.62 -19.43
CA LYS A 23 6.09 26.32 -20.13
C LYS A 23 5.75 27.65 -19.47
N GLU A 24 5.64 27.70 -18.14
CA GLU A 24 5.42 28.95 -17.39
C GLU A 24 6.52 29.98 -17.67
N LYS A 25 7.79 29.56 -17.64
CA LYS A 25 8.93 30.43 -18.01
C LYS A 25 8.88 30.90 -19.47
N CYS A 26 8.29 30.12 -20.37
CA CYS A 26 8.07 30.55 -21.75
C CYS A 26 6.96 31.61 -21.83
N MET A 27 5.84 31.40 -21.12
CA MET A 27 4.72 32.32 -21.08
C MET A 27 5.08 33.69 -20.49
N GLU A 28 5.92 33.74 -19.46
CA GLU A 28 6.36 35.04 -18.90
C GLU A 28 7.20 35.82 -19.92
N ARG A 29 8.08 35.15 -20.68
CA ARG A 29 8.82 35.80 -21.78
C ARG A 29 7.89 36.28 -22.90
N GLU A 30 6.89 35.49 -23.27
CA GLU A 30 5.88 35.90 -24.26
C GLU A 30 5.06 37.10 -23.78
N ARG A 31 4.79 37.20 -22.47
CA ARG A 31 4.09 38.33 -21.85
C ARG A 31 4.92 39.61 -21.89
N GLU A 32 6.22 39.53 -21.61
CA GLU A 32 7.14 40.66 -21.72
C GLU A 32 7.26 41.16 -23.16
N LEU A 33 7.42 40.24 -24.12
CA LEU A 33 7.43 40.55 -25.55
C LEU A 33 6.12 41.19 -26.01
N ALA A 34 4.96 40.69 -25.56
CA ALA A 34 3.67 41.29 -25.87
C ALA A 34 3.57 42.73 -25.33
N ARG A 35 4.08 43.00 -24.11
CA ARG A 35 4.13 44.37 -23.56
C ARG A 35 5.01 45.29 -24.40
N GLN A 36 6.17 44.82 -24.86
CA GLN A 36 7.06 45.61 -25.73
C GLN A 36 6.38 45.93 -27.07
N LEU A 37 5.75 44.93 -27.70
CA LEU A 37 5.05 45.12 -28.98
C LEU A 37 3.88 46.11 -28.89
N ILE A 38 3.18 46.16 -27.74
CA ILE A 38 2.13 47.17 -27.50
C ILE A 38 2.74 48.58 -27.45
N LYS A 39 3.89 48.74 -26.77
CA LYS A 39 4.60 50.04 -26.71
C LYS A 39 5.12 50.48 -28.09
N GLU A 40 5.54 49.53 -28.93
CA GLU A 40 5.95 49.77 -30.32
C GLU A 40 4.77 50.01 -31.28
N GLY A 41 3.52 50.00 -30.81
CA GLY A 41 2.32 50.18 -31.64
C GLY A 41 1.94 48.96 -32.50
N ARG A 42 2.65 47.84 -32.36
CA ARG A 42 2.47 46.60 -33.14
C ARG A 42 1.39 45.69 -32.52
N LYS A 43 0.16 46.20 -32.47
CA LYS A 43 -0.98 45.57 -31.78
C LYS A 43 -1.32 44.17 -32.28
N ASP A 44 -1.28 43.92 -33.59
CA ASP A 44 -1.64 42.60 -34.16
C ASP A 44 -0.68 41.49 -33.70
N ARG A 45 0.63 41.79 -33.65
CA ARG A 45 1.64 40.85 -33.17
C ARG A 45 1.51 40.61 -31.67
N ALA A 46 1.18 41.65 -30.89
CA ALA A 46 0.90 41.50 -29.47
C ALA A 46 -0.34 40.62 -29.22
N LEU A 47 -1.42 40.81 -29.99
CA LEU A 47 -2.64 40.01 -29.88
C LEU A 47 -2.37 38.53 -30.18
N LEU A 48 -1.55 38.23 -31.20
CA LEU A 48 -1.16 36.87 -31.52
C LEU A 48 -0.42 36.19 -30.36
N LEU A 49 0.52 36.89 -29.71
CA LEU A 49 1.23 36.37 -28.54
C LEU A 49 0.28 36.13 -27.36
N LEU A 50 -0.68 37.02 -27.12
CA LEU A 50 -1.67 36.84 -26.06
C LEU A 50 -2.60 35.64 -26.33
N LYS A 51 -2.99 35.42 -27.59
CA LYS A 51 -3.75 34.21 -27.98
C LYS A 51 -2.92 32.94 -27.76
N LYS A 52 -1.63 32.97 -28.13
CA LYS A 52 -0.69 31.86 -27.89
C LYS A 52 -0.54 31.58 -26.39
N LYS A 53 -0.43 32.63 -25.56
CA LYS A 53 -0.39 32.51 -24.10
C LYS A 53 -1.64 31.83 -23.55
N ARG A 54 -2.84 32.26 -23.96
CA ARG A 54 -4.11 31.65 -23.53
C ARG A 54 -4.19 30.17 -23.88
N TYR A 55 -3.72 29.78 -25.06
CA TYR A 55 -3.62 28.36 -25.43
C TYR A 55 -2.67 27.59 -24.50
N GLN A 56 -1.50 28.17 -24.18
CA GLN A 56 -0.54 27.55 -23.26
C GLN A 56 -1.10 27.41 -21.84
N GLU A 57 -1.88 28.39 -21.36
CA GLU A 57 -2.60 28.30 -20.07
C GLU A 57 -3.52 27.08 -20.02
N ASN A 58 -4.33 26.88 -21.05
CA ASN A 58 -5.21 25.70 -21.15
C ASN A 58 -4.42 24.39 -21.15
N VAL A 59 -3.28 24.35 -21.87
CA VAL A 59 -2.42 23.16 -21.88
C VAL A 59 -1.83 22.89 -20.49
N ILE A 60 -1.39 23.93 -19.77
CA ILE A 60 -0.90 23.79 -18.39
C ILE A 60 -2.01 23.27 -17.48
N GLU A 61 -3.23 23.79 -17.59
CA GLU A 61 -4.37 23.35 -16.78
C GLU A 61 -4.68 21.86 -17.02
N GLN A 62 -4.72 21.42 -18.28
CA GLN A 62 -4.90 20.00 -18.61
C GLN A 62 -3.75 19.14 -18.05
N THR A 63 -2.52 19.65 -18.12
CA THR A 63 -1.34 18.96 -17.61
C THR A 63 -1.36 18.85 -16.07
N LEU A 64 -1.87 19.86 -15.37
CA LEU A 64 -2.07 19.82 -13.91
C LEU A 64 -3.08 18.75 -13.52
N ARG A 65 -4.17 18.58 -14.27
CA ARG A 65 -5.13 17.48 -14.03
C ARG A 65 -4.49 16.10 -14.22
N GLN A 66 -3.61 15.95 -15.21
CA GLN A 66 -2.85 14.71 -15.38
C GLN A 66 -1.88 14.46 -14.23
N LEU A 67 -1.28 15.53 -13.68
CA LEU A 67 -0.41 15.45 -12.51
C LEU A 67 -1.17 14.94 -11.29
N ASP A 68 -2.36 15.50 -11.01
CA ASP A 68 -3.23 15.06 -9.91
C ASP A 68 -3.59 13.58 -10.03
N ASN A 69 -3.89 13.10 -11.25
CA ASN A 69 -4.17 11.69 -11.48
C ASN A 69 -2.98 10.79 -11.15
N ILE A 70 -1.76 11.22 -11.51
CA ILE A 70 -0.54 10.47 -11.17
C ILE A 70 -0.30 10.47 -9.67
N ASP A 71 -0.46 11.61 -9.00
CA ASP A 71 -0.29 11.68 -7.54
C ASP A 71 -1.31 10.77 -6.82
N ARG A 72 -2.57 10.68 -7.30
CA ARG A 72 -3.54 9.70 -6.79
C ARG A 72 -3.10 8.26 -7.00
N MET A 73 -2.67 7.89 -8.22
CA MET A 73 -2.19 6.52 -8.49
C MET A 73 -0.98 6.14 -7.62
N VAL A 74 -0.07 7.09 -7.35
CA VAL A 74 1.07 6.89 -6.45
C VAL A 74 0.58 6.60 -5.03
N HIS A 75 -0.38 7.39 -4.52
CA HIS A 75 -0.97 7.16 -3.20
C HIS A 75 -1.73 5.84 -3.09
N ASP A 76 -2.53 5.49 -4.09
CA ASP A 76 -3.29 4.23 -4.10
C ASP A 76 -2.35 3.02 -4.07
N LEU A 77 -1.22 3.08 -4.79
CA LEU A 77 -0.21 2.03 -4.76
C LEU A 77 0.52 1.94 -3.42
N GLU A 78 0.87 3.08 -2.80
CA GLU A 78 1.46 3.11 -1.45
C GLU A 78 0.51 2.47 -0.43
N PHE A 79 -0.78 2.79 -0.53
CA PHE A 79 -1.79 2.24 0.36
C PHE A 79 -1.99 0.74 0.13
N ALA A 80 -2.08 0.29 -1.12
CA ALA A 80 -2.18 -1.13 -1.45
C ALA A 80 -0.98 -1.93 -0.93
N GLU A 81 0.23 -1.37 -0.99
CA GLU A 81 1.43 -2.00 -0.43
C GLU A 81 1.35 -2.14 1.10
N ILE A 82 0.84 -1.12 1.80
CA ILE A 82 0.61 -1.19 3.25
C ILE A 82 -0.45 -2.26 3.57
N GLN A 83 -1.57 -2.27 2.86
CA GLN A 83 -2.63 -3.27 3.04
C GLN A 83 -2.11 -4.69 2.85
N GLN A 84 -1.30 -4.91 1.82
CA GLN A 84 -0.68 -6.21 1.58
C GLN A 84 0.18 -6.65 2.76
N ARG A 85 1.03 -5.76 3.30
CA ARG A 85 1.86 -6.06 4.48
C ARG A 85 1.03 -6.40 5.71
N VAL A 86 -0.07 -5.68 5.95
CA VAL A 86 -0.98 -5.95 7.07
C VAL A 86 -1.61 -7.34 6.94
N VAL A 87 -2.13 -7.68 5.76
CA VAL A 87 -2.73 -9.00 5.50
C VAL A 87 -1.70 -10.11 5.69
N GLU A 88 -0.48 -9.92 5.21
CA GLU A 88 0.60 -10.89 5.37
C GLU A 88 1.01 -11.07 6.84
N GLY A 89 1.07 -9.99 7.61
CA GLY A 89 1.31 -10.05 9.06
C GLY A 89 0.19 -10.78 9.82
N LEU A 90 -1.07 -10.51 9.49
CA LEU A 90 -2.22 -11.21 10.08
C LEU A 90 -2.19 -12.70 9.74
N ARG A 91 -1.83 -13.05 8.51
CA ARG A 91 -1.69 -14.45 8.09
C ARG A 91 -0.60 -15.16 8.89
N GLN A 92 0.58 -14.54 9.02
CA GLN A 92 1.67 -15.10 9.83
C GLN A 92 1.27 -15.26 11.30
N GLY A 93 0.56 -14.28 11.87
CA GLY A 93 0.01 -14.38 13.22
C GLY A 93 -0.99 -15.52 13.39
N ASN A 94 -1.91 -15.70 12.44
CA ASN A 94 -2.85 -16.82 12.44
C ASN A 94 -2.13 -18.17 12.35
N ASP A 95 -1.13 -18.29 11.47
CA ASP A 95 -0.33 -19.51 11.34
C ASP A 95 0.44 -19.83 12.64
N ALA A 96 0.94 -18.81 13.35
CA ALA A 96 1.58 -18.99 14.65
C ALA A 96 0.58 -19.44 15.73
N LEU A 97 -0.61 -18.83 15.79
CA LEU A 97 -1.68 -19.22 16.72
C LEU A 97 -2.14 -20.65 16.47
N LYS A 98 -2.29 -21.08 15.21
CA LYS A 98 -2.63 -22.47 14.88
C LYS A 98 -1.59 -23.46 15.40
N LYS A 99 -0.30 -23.17 15.19
CA LYS A 99 0.79 -24.02 15.71
C LYS A 99 0.77 -24.10 17.22
N MET A 100 0.52 -22.96 17.89
CA MET A 100 0.40 -22.91 19.35
C MET A 100 -0.76 -23.78 19.83
N ASN A 101 -1.96 -23.62 19.25
CA ASN A 101 -3.11 -24.47 19.58
C ASN A 101 -2.81 -25.96 19.39
N THR A 102 -2.17 -26.36 18.29
CA THR A 102 -1.83 -27.78 18.07
C THR A 102 -0.87 -28.34 19.13
N ILE A 103 0.06 -27.53 19.63
CA ILE A 103 0.97 -27.94 20.72
C ILE A 103 0.18 -28.11 22.03
N PHE A 104 -0.69 -27.14 22.37
CA PHE A 104 -1.53 -27.24 23.56
C PHE A 104 -2.47 -28.45 23.51
N ASP A 105 -3.10 -28.73 22.36
CA ASP A 105 -3.98 -29.89 22.20
C ASP A 105 -3.21 -31.21 22.43
N ILE A 106 -1.95 -31.32 21.99
CA ILE A 106 -1.12 -32.50 22.21
C ILE A 106 -0.77 -32.67 23.69
N ASP A 107 -0.33 -31.59 24.36
CA ASP A 107 0.00 -31.63 25.78
C ASP A 107 -1.22 -31.98 26.65
N GLU A 108 -2.41 -31.49 26.28
CA GLU A 108 -3.67 -31.86 26.93
C GLU A 108 -4.06 -33.33 26.71
N ILE A 109 -3.84 -33.86 25.50
CA ILE A 109 -4.04 -35.28 25.20
C ILE A 109 -3.06 -36.14 26.01
N GLU A 110 -1.79 -35.75 26.12
CA GLU A 110 -0.79 -36.48 26.90
C GLU A 110 -1.17 -36.54 28.39
N LYS A 111 -1.57 -35.41 28.98
CA LYS A 111 -2.07 -35.38 30.37
C LYS A 111 -3.29 -36.26 30.58
N LEU A 112 -4.26 -36.23 29.67
CA LEU A 112 -5.45 -37.08 29.76
C LEU A 112 -5.08 -38.57 29.70
N MET A 113 -4.10 -38.94 28.87
CA MET A 113 -3.59 -40.30 28.80
C MET A 113 -2.88 -40.73 30.09
N GLU A 114 -2.11 -39.84 30.72
CA GLU A 114 -1.50 -40.09 32.03
C GLU A 114 -2.57 -40.27 33.12
N GLU A 115 -3.54 -39.37 33.23
CA GLU A 115 -4.64 -39.47 34.19
C GLU A 115 -5.46 -40.75 33.99
N THR A 116 -5.69 -41.17 32.74
CA THR A 116 -6.40 -42.41 32.42
C THR A 116 -5.60 -43.66 32.81
N LYS A 117 -4.27 -43.65 32.59
CA LYS A 117 -3.40 -44.75 33.04
C LYS A 117 -3.35 -44.85 34.55
N GLU A 118 -3.15 -43.73 35.24
CA GLU A 118 -3.14 -43.70 36.70
C GLU A 118 -4.48 -44.17 37.27
N ALA A 119 -5.62 -43.76 36.68
CA ALA A 119 -6.94 -44.22 37.11
C ALA A 119 -7.16 -45.73 36.87
N ALA A 120 -6.67 -46.27 35.75
CA ALA A 120 -6.73 -47.71 35.45
C ALA A 120 -5.86 -48.53 36.41
N GLU A 121 -4.63 -48.08 36.69
CA GLU A 121 -3.72 -48.70 37.65
C GLU A 121 -4.30 -48.65 39.07
N TYR A 122 -4.96 -47.55 39.45
CA TYR A 122 -5.64 -47.44 40.73
C TYR A 122 -6.84 -48.40 40.84
N GLN A 123 -7.60 -48.62 39.76
CA GLN A 123 -8.67 -49.63 39.73
C GLN A 123 -8.12 -51.06 39.84
N GLU A 124 -7.00 -51.36 39.19
CA GLU A 124 -6.35 -52.66 39.27
C GLU A 124 -5.77 -52.92 40.67
N ALA A 125 -5.20 -51.89 41.32
CA ALA A 125 -4.66 -51.98 42.68
C ALA A 125 -5.74 -51.94 43.79
N SER A 126 -6.89 -51.31 43.53
CA SER A 126 -7.99 -51.19 44.50
C SER A 126 -9.04 -52.30 44.38
N LEU A 127 -8.98 -53.13 43.35
CA LEU A 127 -9.68 -54.41 43.33
C LEU A 127 -9.05 -55.31 44.40
N PRO A 128 -9.76 -55.62 45.51
CA PRO A 128 -9.21 -56.51 46.50
C PRO A 128 -8.99 -57.86 45.83
N HIS A 129 -7.75 -58.32 45.81
CA HIS A 129 -7.48 -59.74 45.65
C HIS A 129 -8.23 -60.40 46.81
N PHE A 130 -9.41 -60.97 46.55
CA PHE A 130 -10.09 -61.86 47.47
C PHE A 130 -9.40 -63.22 47.30
N PRO A 131 -8.43 -63.61 48.14
CA PRO A 131 -8.20 -65.03 48.33
C PRO A 131 -9.49 -65.56 48.93
N GLY A 132 -10.21 -66.39 48.17
CA GLY A 132 -11.39 -67.07 48.70
C GLY A 132 -11.01 -67.74 50.02
N PHE A 133 -11.67 -67.37 51.11
CA PHE A 133 -11.62 -68.17 52.33
C PHE A 133 -12.58 -69.35 52.10
N PHE A 134 -12.07 -70.44 51.50
CA PHE A 134 -11.57 -71.67 52.16
C PHE A 134 -12.63 -72.27 53.09
N PRO A 135 -12.95 -73.58 53.00
CA PRO A 135 -13.90 -74.18 53.93
C PRO A 135 -13.40 -74.09 55.37
#